data_AF-A0A2W4MD59-F1
#
_entry.id   AF-A0A2W4MD59-F1
#
_cell.length_a   1.000
_cell.length_b   1.000
_cell.length_c   1.000
_cell.angle_alpha   90.00
_cell.angle_beta   90.00
_cell.angle_gamma   90.00
#
_symmetry.space_group_name_H-M   'P 1'
#
loop_
_entity.id
_entity.type
_entity.pdbx_description
1 polymer ?
#
loop_
_entity_poly.entity_id
_entity_poly.type
_entity_poly.pdbx_seq_one_letter_code
_entity_poly.pdbx_strand_id
1 'polypeptide(L)'
;MFALLANLVVVEYGRGALRSALEQGVRAGSVSRSLDVCEATATDVVGQLLGGAMSDGLRLRCRIEGEGVVATADAVFEAWVPLVPDFEVSLRVEAYLEPER
;
A
#
# COMPACT_ATOMS: atom_id res chain seq x y z
N MET A 1 5.20 -14.56 24.34
CA MET A 1 6.25 -14.31 23.32
C MET A 1 5.81 -14.74 21.92
N PHE A 2 5.32 -15.97 21.72
CA PHE A 2 4.87 -16.45 20.41
C PHE A 2 3.79 -15.56 19.74
N ALA A 3 2.79 -15.12 20.51
CA ALA A 3 1.73 -14.24 20.01
C ALA A 3 2.25 -12.87 19.53
N LEU A 4 3.30 -12.32 20.18
CA LEU A 4 3.95 -11.07 19.76
C LEU A 4 4.69 -11.26 18.43
N LEU A 5 5.41 -12.37 18.27
CA LEU A 5 6.10 -12.70 17.02
C LEU A 5 5.11 -12.93 15.89
N ALA A 6 4.02 -13.66 16.15
CA ALA A 6 2.96 -13.87 15.16
C ALA A 6 2.34 -12.53 14.72
N ASN A 7 2.05 -11.64 15.67
CA ASN A 7 1.54 -10.31 15.36
C ASN A 7 2.53 -9.50 14.50
N LEU A 8 3.82 -9.53 14.85
CA LEU A 8 4.85 -8.85 14.08
C LEU A 8 4.96 -9.38 12.64
N VAL A 9 4.91 -10.70 12.44
CA VAL A 9 4.95 -11.32 11.11
C VAL A 9 3.76 -10.87 10.26
N VAL A 10 2.58 -10.79 10.87
CA VAL A 10 1.34 -10.35 10.22
C VAL A 10 1.44 -8.89 9.78
N VAL A 11 2.00 -8.01 10.61
CA VAL A 11 2.24 -6.60 10.28
C VAL A 11 3.26 -6.44 9.16
N GLU A 12 4.37 -7.18 9.20
CA GLU A 12 5.39 -7.11 8.15
C GLU A 12 4.87 -7.67 6.82
N TYR A 13 4.02 -8.70 6.85
CA TYR A 13 3.30 -9.17 5.67
C TYR A 13 2.41 -8.07 5.08
N GLY A 14 1.59 -7.42 5.91
CA GLY A 14 0.71 -6.32 5.49
C GLY A 14 1.49 -5.17 4.85
N ARG A 15 2.59 -4.75 5.49
CA ARG A 15 3.49 -3.73 4.98
C ARG A 15 4.12 -4.12 3.63
N GLY A 16 4.54 -5.38 3.47
CA GLY A 16 5.06 -5.90 2.21
C GLY A 16 4.03 -5.89 1.09
N ALA A 17 2.81 -6.32 1.40
CA ALA A 17 1.69 -6.31 0.46
C ALA A 17 1.33 -4.89 -0.01
N LEU A 18 1.22 -3.94 0.93
CA LEU A 18 0.98 -2.52 0.60
C LEU A 18 2.09 -1.94 -0.27
N ARG A 19 3.35 -2.25 0.04
CA ARG A 19 4.48 -1.80 -0.78
C ARG A 19 4.38 -2.33 -2.21
N SER A 20 4.10 -3.62 -2.37
CA SER A 20 3.95 -4.23 -3.70
C SER A 20 2.79 -3.60 -4.48
N ALA A 21 1.66 -3.34 -3.82
CA ALA A 21 0.53 -2.68 -4.43
C ALA A 21 0.84 -1.25 -4.90
N LEU A 22 1.53 -0.46 -4.06
CA LEU A 22 1.97 0.88 -4.44
C LEU A 22 2.93 0.86 -5.62
N GLU A 23 3.91 -0.05 -5.63
CA GLU A 23 4.88 -0.21 -6.73
C GLU A 23 4.18 -0.55 -8.06
N GLN A 24 3.18 -1.43 -8.04
CA GLN A 24 2.38 -1.75 -9.22
C GLN A 24 1.50 -0.58 -9.66
N GLY A 25 0.91 0.14 -8.70
CA GLY A 25 0.08 1.33 -8.95
C GLY A 25 0.86 2.46 -9.62
N VAL A 26 1.99 2.88 -9.04
CA VAL A 26 2.80 3.97 -9.62
C VAL A 26 3.34 3.60 -10.99
N ARG A 27 3.65 2.31 -11.24
CA ARG A 27 4.11 1.83 -12.54
C ARG A 27 3.01 1.88 -13.59
N ALA A 28 1.80 1.43 -13.26
CA ALA A 28 0.66 1.53 -14.17
C ALA A 28 0.28 2.99 -14.42
N GLY A 29 0.30 3.82 -13.37
CA GLY A 29 0.05 5.26 -13.45
C GLY A 29 1.09 6.02 -14.26
N SER A 30 2.37 5.66 -14.14
CA SER A 30 3.44 6.33 -14.88
C SER A 30 3.39 6.04 -16.38
N VAL A 31 3.05 4.80 -16.75
CA VAL A 31 2.88 4.39 -18.16
C VAL A 31 1.62 4.99 -18.78
N SER A 32 0.51 5.00 -18.04
CA SER A 32 -0.78 5.51 -18.54
C SER A 32 -0.97 7.02 -18.38
N ARG A 33 -0.07 7.69 -17.64
CA ARG A 33 -0.21 9.08 -17.18
C ARG A 33 -1.55 9.37 -16.49
N SER A 34 -2.13 8.38 -15.82
CA SER A 34 -3.42 8.49 -15.16
C SER A 34 -3.34 8.13 -13.68
N LEU A 35 -3.83 9.05 -12.83
CA LEU A 35 -3.96 8.83 -11.39
C LEU A 35 -5.06 7.82 -11.07
N ASP A 36 -6.15 7.82 -11.84
CA ASP A 36 -7.24 6.86 -11.66
C ASP A 36 -6.75 5.43 -11.91
N VAL A 37 -5.89 5.24 -12.93
CA VAL A 37 -5.26 3.93 -13.22
C VAL A 37 -4.29 3.52 -12.11
N CYS A 38 -3.54 4.47 -11.55
CA CYS A 38 -2.66 4.22 -10.40
C CYS A 38 -3.46 3.72 -9.19
N GLU A 39 -4.51 4.44 -8.82
CA GLU A 39 -5.34 4.12 -7.66
C GLU A 39 -6.11 2.82 -7.87
N ALA A 40 -6.71 2.62 -9.05
CA ALA A 40 -7.44 1.39 -9.36
C ALA A 40 -6.52 0.17 -9.33
N THR A 41 -5.33 0.27 -9.93
CA THR A 41 -4.35 -0.84 -9.96
C THR A 41 -3.85 -1.16 -8.56
N ALA A 42 -3.48 -0.13 -7.78
CA ALA A 42 -3.02 -0.34 -6.42
C ALA A 42 -4.12 -0.94 -5.53
N THR A 43 -5.37 -0.48 -5.68
CA THR A 43 -6.52 -1.00 -4.92
C THR A 43 -6.83 -2.45 -5.29
N ASP A 44 -6.75 -2.81 -6.57
CA ASP A 44 -6.96 -4.20 -7.03
C ASP A 44 -5.89 -5.14 -6.47
N VAL A 45 -4.61 -4.74 -6.52
CA VAL A 45 -3.51 -5.54 -5.96
C VAL A 45 -3.66 -5.68 -4.44
N VAL A 46 -4.02 -4.61 -3.73
CA VAL A 46 -4.33 -4.72 -2.30
C VAL A 46 -5.46 -5.70 -2.08
N GLY A 47 -6.57 -5.62 -2.81
CA GLY A 47 -7.72 -6.52 -2.64
C GLY A 47 -7.40 -7.99 -2.88
N GLN A 48 -6.38 -8.28 -3.69
CA GLN A 48 -5.88 -9.63 -3.94
C GLN A 48 -4.94 -10.16 -2.83
N LEU A 49 -4.19 -9.26 -2.18
CA LEU A 49 -3.19 -9.62 -1.16
C LEU A 49 -3.70 -9.50 0.27
N LEU A 50 -4.53 -8.50 0.54
CA LEU A 50 -5.09 -8.15 1.84
C LEU A 50 -6.60 -8.28 1.79
N GLY A 51 -7.12 -9.25 2.53
CA GLY A 51 -8.56 -9.48 2.68
C GLY A 51 -9.08 -9.08 4.05
N GLY A 52 -10.34 -8.70 4.11
CA GLY A 52 -11.09 -8.50 5.36
C GLY A 52 -10.53 -7.38 6.24
N ALA A 53 -10.37 -7.64 7.53
CA ALA A 53 -9.99 -6.63 8.53
C ALA A 53 -8.64 -5.95 8.27
N MET A 54 -7.75 -6.55 7.46
CA MET A 54 -6.44 -5.95 7.13
C MET A 54 -6.51 -4.79 6.14
N SER A 55 -7.56 -4.72 5.32
CA SER A 55 -7.80 -3.59 4.41
C SER A 55 -8.75 -2.56 5.01
N ASP A 56 -9.27 -2.81 6.21
CA ASP A 56 -10.19 -1.89 6.87
C ASP A 56 -9.45 -0.61 7.30
N GLY A 57 -10.03 0.54 6.98
CA GLY A 57 -9.39 1.84 7.21
C GLY A 57 -8.17 2.16 6.33
N LEU A 58 -7.81 1.31 5.36
CA LEU A 58 -6.75 1.61 4.39
C LEU A 58 -7.13 2.83 3.53
N ARG A 59 -6.23 3.81 3.50
CA ARG A 59 -6.32 4.98 2.63
C ARG A 59 -5.19 4.95 1.62
N LEU A 60 -5.55 4.77 0.35
CA LEU A 60 -4.62 4.81 -0.77
C LEU A 60 -4.89 6.07 -1.60
N ARG A 61 -3.83 6.75 -2.01
CA ARG A 61 -3.91 7.94 -2.88
C ARG A 61 -2.75 7.97 -3.85
N CYS A 62 -3.02 8.37 -5.09
CA CYS A 62 -1.99 8.71 -6.06
C CYS A 62 -2.03 10.20 -6.38
N ARG A 63 -0.87 10.77 -6.69
CA ARG A 63 -0.73 12.17 -7.12
C ARG A 63 0.45 12.34 -8.06
N ILE A 64 0.36 13.32 -8.96
CA ILE A 64 1.49 13.71 -9.80
C ILE A 64 2.32 14.72 -9.00
N GLU A 65 3.62 14.47 -8.87
CA GLU A 65 4.57 15.43 -8.32
C GLU A 65 5.76 15.56 -9.27
N GLY A 66 5.97 16.78 -9.79
CA GLY A 66 7.04 17.03 -10.75
C GLY A 66 6.86 16.17 -12.02
N GLU A 67 7.87 15.36 -12.32
CA GLU A 67 7.90 14.45 -13.48
C GLU A 67 7.58 13.00 -13.10
N GLY A 68 6.90 12.77 -11.98
CA GLY A 68 6.59 11.44 -11.49
C GLY A 68 5.18 11.28 -10.92
N VAL A 69 4.80 10.02 -10.75
CA VAL A 69 3.61 9.61 -10.03
C VAL A 69 4.04 9.12 -8.65
N VAL A 70 3.42 9.66 -7.61
CA VAL A 70 3.64 9.30 -6.21
C VAL A 70 2.38 8.63 -5.69
N ALA A 71 2.52 7.45 -5.10
CA ALA A 71 1.44 6.78 -4.39
C ALA A 71 1.76 6.66 -2.90
N THR A 72 0.74 6.87 -2.08
CA THR A 72 0.80 6.78 -0.61
C THR A 72 -0.26 5.82 -0.09
N ALA A 73 0.08 5.03 0.92
CA ALA A 73 -0.85 4.18 1.64
C ALA A 73 -0.73 4.41 3.15
N ASP A 74 -1.85 4.69 3.80
CA ASP A 74 -1.98 4.77 5.26
C ASP A 74 -2.90 3.64 5.73
N ALA A 75 -2.40 2.77 6.60
CA ALA A 75 -3.14 1.62 7.13
C ALA A 75 -2.98 1.51 8.65
N VAL A 76 -4.00 0.96 9.29
CA VAL A 76 -3.97 0.59 10.71
C VAL A 76 -4.19 -0.91 10.78
N PHE A 77 -3.19 -1.64 11.27
CA PHE A 77 -3.31 -3.07 11.52
C PHE A 77 -3.70 -3.30 12.98
N GLU A 78 -4.96 -3.68 13.19
CA GLU A 78 -5.47 -3.99 14.52
C GLU A 78 -4.79 -5.23 15.11
N ALA A 79 -4.37 -5.12 16.36
CA ALA A 79 -3.81 -6.23 17.08
C ALA A 79 -4.92 -7.19 17.55
N TRP A 80 -4.93 -8.39 17.00
CA TRP A 80 -5.78 -9.51 17.44
C TRP A 80 -5.43 -10.10 18.82
N VAL A 81 -4.38 -9.61 19.48
CA VAL A 81 -3.93 -10.10 20.80
C VAL A 81 -4.13 -9.01 21.85
N PRO A 82 -4.75 -9.33 23.01
CA PRO A 82 -4.91 -8.36 24.09
C PRO A 82 -3.55 -7.80 24.56
N LEU A 83 -3.52 -6.50 24.89
CA LEU A 83 -2.33 -5.77 25.39
C LEU A 83 -1.23 -5.50 24.35
N VAL A 84 -1.47 -5.81 23.08
CA VAL A 84 -0.59 -5.40 21.98
C VAL A 84 -1.20 -4.16 21.32
N PRO A 85 -0.44 -3.07 21.12
CA PRO A 85 -0.96 -1.88 20.43
C PRO A 85 -1.16 -2.17 18.94
N ASP A 86 -2.06 -1.42 18.33
CA ASP A 86 -2.25 -1.43 16.88
C ASP A 86 -1.04 -0.85 16.16
N PHE A 87 -0.85 -1.25 14.92
CA PHE A 87 0.31 -0.84 14.11
C PHE A 87 -0.14 0.09 13.00
N GLU A 88 0.29 1.34 13.09
CA GLU A 88 0.12 2.32 12.02
C GLU A 88 1.24 2.18 10.99
N VAL A 89 0.86 2.08 9.72
CA VAL A 89 1.80 1.95 8.60
C VAL A 89 1.48 3.03 7.58
N SER A 90 2.44 3.93 7.37
CA SER A 90 2.42 4.92 6.29
C SER A 90 3.54 4.61 5.31
N LEU A 91 3.18 4.34 4.05
CA LEU A 91 4.12 4.06 2.97
C LEU A 91 3.98 5.08 1.85
N ARG A 92 5.11 5.38 1.21
CA ARG A 92 5.21 6.25 0.06
C ARG A 92 6.13 5.61 -0.98
N VAL A 93 5.67 5.57 -2.22
CA VAL A 93 6.43 5.08 -3.38
C VAL A 93 6.26 6.08 -4.52
N GLU A 94 7.29 6.23 -5.34
CA GLU A 94 7.29 7.12 -6.50
C GLU A 94 7.88 6.43 -7.72
N ALA A 95 7.39 6.79 -8.90
CA ALA A 95 7.94 6.37 -10.19
C ALA A 95 7.99 7.56 -11.15
N TYR A 96 9.06 7.66 -11.94
CA TYR A 96 9.19 8.66 -12.99
C TYR A 96 8.28 8.34 -14.17
N LEU A 97 7.77 9.37 -14.83
CA LEU A 97 7.04 9.22 -16.09
C LEU A 97 7.97 8.64 -17.16
N GLU A 98 7.51 7.62 -17.87
CA GLU A 98 8.28 7.03 -18.96
C GLU A 98 8.36 8.05 -20.11
N PRO A 99 9.56 8.39 -20.63
CA PRO A 99 9.68 9.35 -21.72
C PRO A 99 9.01 8.81 -22.99
N GLU A 100 8.19 9.65 -23.64
CA GLU A 100 7.62 9.34 -24.96
C GLU A 100 8.75 9.15 -25.97
N ARG A 101 8.84 7.95 -26.55
CA ARG A 101 9.80 7.61 -27.59
C ARG A 101 9.21 7.79 -28.97
#